data_AF-A0A2H6LCR7-F1
#
_entry.id   AF-A0A2H6LCR7-F1
#
_cell.length_a   1.000
_cell.length_b   1.000
_cell.length_c   1.000
_cell.angle_alpha   90.00
_cell.angle_beta   90.00
_cell.angle_gamma   90.00
#
_symmetry.space_group_name_H-M   'P 1'
#
loop_
_entity.id
_entity.type
_entity.pdbx_description
1 polymer ?
#
loop_
_entity_poly.entity_id
_entity_poly.type
_entity_poly.pdbx_seq_one_letter_code
_entity_poly.pdbx_strand_id
1 'polypeptide(L)'
;MGLTAAKTLAIVHNKPFLGVHHLEGHIYATYLSEPTLDPPFLSLLVSGGHTSLIYVKECGNYETLGETRDDAAGEAFDKVARLLNLGYPGGPVIDKLAQQGDPQAFALPEGKVSLPGGGFHRYDGSFSGLKTAVLRLVQQLEKDGGQIPVADVAASFQATVAKALTKRAIACALDYGLKTIAVGGGVAANSGLRQHLQAAASEHNLRVLFPPLKFCTDNAAMIACAASDHFSRGHVSPLTLGVESRLSLSQVMKLYQA
;
A
#
# COMPACT_ATOMS: atom_id res chain seq x y z
N MET A 1 21.27 2.71 11.35
CA MET A 1 22.19 1.73 10.74
C MET A 1 22.37 1.97 9.24
N GLY A 2 21.34 1.83 8.41
CA GLY A 2 21.45 1.98 6.94
C GLY A 2 22.02 3.33 6.47
N LEU A 3 21.54 4.45 7.01
CA LEU A 3 22.02 5.80 6.64
C LEU A 3 23.52 5.97 6.87
N THR A 4 24.01 5.59 8.06
CA THR A 4 25.43 5.71 8.41
C THR A 4 26.30 4.88 7.47
N ALA A 5 25.92 3.62 7.21
CA ALA A 5 26.64 2.75 6.29
C ALA A 5 26.69 3.33 4.86
N ALA A 6 25.56 3.83 4.35
CA ALA A 6 25.48 4.44 3.03
C ALA A 6 26.39 5.68 2.90
N LYS A 7 26.40 6.56 3.90
CA LYS A 7 27.30 7.73 3.93
C LYS A 7 28.77 7.32 3.97
N THR A 8 29.12 6.32 4.79
CA THR A 8 30.49 5.80 4.85
C THR A 8 30.93 5.25 3.50
N LEU A 9 30.09 4.47 2.83
CA LEU A 9 30.40 3.96 1.48
C LEU A 9 30.56 5.09 0.47
N ALA A 10 29.69 6.10 0.48
CA ALA A 10 29.81 7.26 -0.38
C ALA A 10 31.14 8.00 -0.19
N ILE A 11 31.56 8.21 1.07
CA ILE A 11 32.84 8.86 1.41
C ILE A 11 34.03 8.01 0.94
N VAL A 12 34.06 6.71 1.29
CA VAL A 12 35.18 5.81 0.97
C VAL A 12 35.38 5.65 -0.54
N HIS A 13 34.29 5.60 -1.31
CA HIS A 13 34.35 5.43 -2.76
C HIS A 13 34.34 6.74 -3.55
N ASN A 14 34.35 7.89 -2.86
CA ASN A 14 34.22 9.22 -3.46
C ASN A 14 33.05 9.30 -4.46
N LYS A 15 31.87 8.83 -4.02
CA LYS A 15 30.63 8.84 -4.79
C LYS A 15 29.58 9.75 -4.15
N PRO A 16 28.66 10.33 -4.94
CA PRO A 16 27.52 11.06 -4.39
C PRO A 16 26.68 10.19 -3.46
N PHE A 17 26.09 10.83 -2.44
CA PHE A 17 25.14 10.21 -1.52
C PHE A 17 23.73 10.71 -1.84
N LEU A 18 22.75 9.80 -1.84
CA LEU A 18 21.33 10.13 -1.98
C LEU A 18 20.55 9.49 -0.84
N GLY A 19 19.82 10.30 -0.09
CA GLY A 19 18.73 9.86 0.76
C GLY A 19 17.46 9.68 -0.07
N VAL A 20 16.68 8.66 0.25
CA VAL A 20 15.45 8.32 -0.49
C VAL A 20 14.31 8.17 0.51
N HIS A 21 13.13 8.67 0.15
CA HIS A 21 11.93 8.48 0.95
C HIS A 21 11.44 7.04 0.81
N HIS A 22 11.19 6.36 1.93
CA HIS A 22 10.83 4.93 1.92
C HIS A 22 9.58 4.62 1.06
N LEU A 23 8.51 5.41 1.21
CA LEU A 23 7.30 5.27 0.39
C LEU A 23 7.51 5.59 -1.09
N GLU A 24 8.43 6.49 -1.41
CA GLU A 24 8.80 6.74 -2.80
C GLU A 24 9.46 5.50 -3.38
N GLY A 25 10.32 4.82 -2.62
CA GLY A 25 10.82 3.50 -2.98
C GLY A 25 9.70 2.53 -3.41
N HIS A 26 8.60 2.45 -2.65
CA HIS A 26 7.45 1.61 -3.02
C HIS A 26 6.74 2.06 -4.30
N ILE A 27 6.70 3.36 -4.63
CA ILE A 27 6.24 3.85 -5.94
C ILE A 27 7.16 3.34 -7.05
N TYR A 28 8.48 3.43 -6.83
CA TYR A 28 9.50 3.00 -7.79
C TYR A 28 9.64 1.48 -7.93
N ALA A 29 9.04 0.68 -7.04
CA ALA A 29 9.04 -0.77 -7.18
C ALA A 29 8.43 -1.23 -8.52
N THR A 30 7.43 -0.50 -9.05
CA THR A 30 6.80 -0.81 -10.34
C THR A 30 7.74 -0.56 -11.52
N TYR A 31 8.59 0.46 -11.44
CA TYR A 31 9.57 0.78 -12.49
C TYR A 31 10.64 -0.31 -12.67
N LEU A 32 10.90 -1.15 -11.65
CA LEU A 32 11.80 -2.29 -11.78
C LEU A 32 11.31 -3.35 -12.79
N SER A 33 10.00 -3.43 -13.02
CA SER A 33 9.39 -4.31 -14.03
C SER A 33 8.85 -3.57 -15.24
N GLU A 34 8.54 -2.28 -15.09
CA GLU A 34 7.95 -1.43 -16.12
C GLU A 34 8.78 -0.14 -16.26
N PRO A 35 10.01 -0.21 -16.81
CA PRO A 35 10.91 0.95 -16.86
C PRO A 35 10.40 2.10 -17.73
N THR A 36 9.43 1.82 -18.61
CA THR A 36 8.81 2.79 -19.52
C THR A 36 7.49 3.34 -18.96
N LEU A 37 7.21 3.16 -17.67
CA LEU A 37 6.05 3.76 -17.02
C LEU A 37 6.26 5.28 -16.94
N ASP A 38 5.43 6.05 -17.65
CA ASP A 38 5.49 7.50 -17.60
C ASP A 38 4.41 8.10 -16.68
N PRO A 39 4.75 9.05 -15.79
CA PRO A 39 3.79 9.94 -15.13
C PRO A 39 3.00 10.80 -16.15
N PRO A 40 1.77 11.24 -15.85
CA PRO A 40 1.06 11.05 -14.58
C PRO A 40 0.39 9.68 -14.41
N PHE A 41 0.43 9.13 -13.18
CA PHE A 41 -0.34 7.94 -12.81
C PHE A 41 -0.77 7.97 -11.34
N LEU A 42 -1.71 7.08 -10.99
CA LEU A 42 -2.13 6.88 -9.61
C LEU A 42 -1.29 5.77 -8.99
N SER A 43 -0.72 6.00 -7.81
CA SER A 43 -0.06 4.96 -7.02
C SER A 43 -0.92 4.58 -5.81
N LEU A 44 -1.41 3.34 -5.78
CA LEU A 44 -2.02 2.73 -4.60
C LEU A 44 -0.91 2.12 -3.74
N LEU A 45 -0.52 2.81 -2.67
CA LEU A 45 0.46 2.32 -1.70
C LEU A 45 -0.27 1.58 -0.58
N VAL A 46 -0.03 0.27 -0.46
CA VAL A 46 -0.66 -0.61 0.54
C VAL A 46 0.41 -1.48 1.22
N SER A 47 0.93 -0.99 2.33
CA SER A 47 1.94 -1.68 3.15
C SER A 47 1.37 -2.04 4.54
N GLY A 48 2.24 -2.56 5.42
CA GLY A 48 1.87 -2.84 6.81
C GLY A 48 1.39 -1.59 7.56
N GLY A 49 2.03 -0.44 7.33
CA GLY A 49 1.74 0.80 8.07
C GLY A 49 1.18 1.94 7.23
N HIS A 50 1.00 1.76 5.92
CA HIS A 50 0.51 2.81 5.03
C HIS A 50 -0.57 2.26 4.10
N THR A 51 -1.62 3.04 3.91
CA THR A 51 -2.60 2.80 2.88
C THR A 51 -3.04 4.14 2.31
N SER A 52 -2.55 4.46 1.12
CA SER A 52 -2.69 5.79 0.52
C SER A 52 -2.85 5.71 -0.99
N LEU A 53 -3.59 6.66 -1.54
CA LEU A 53 -3.74 6.94 -2.96
C LEU A 53 -2.90 8.19 -3.27
N ILE A 54 -1.83 8.00 -4.02
CA ILE A 54 -0.86 9.05 -4.33
C ILE A 54 -0.98 9.38 -5.81
N TYR A 55 -1.25 10.64 -6.12
CA TYR A 55 -1.09 11.15 -7.47
C TYR A 55 0.39 11.42 -7.74
N VAL A 56 0.97 10.62 -8.63
CA VAL A 56 2.35 10.77 -9.09
C VAL A 56 2.35 11.65 -10.33
N LYS A 57 2.76 12.92 -10.17
CA LYS A 57 2.84 13.89 -11.27
C LYS A 57 4.13 13.73 -12.05
N GLU A 58 5.23 13.57 -11.33
CA GLU A 58 6.59 13.34 -11.84
C GLU A 58 7.50 12.93 -10.65
N CYS A 59 8.77 12.59 -10.94
CA CYS A 59 9.78 12.30 -9.94
C CYS A 59 9.88 13.44 -8.91
N GLY A 60 9.68 13.13 -7.63
CA GLY A 60 9.76 14.10 -6.53
C GLY A 60 8.51 14.98 -6.34
N ASN A 61 7.47 14.83 -7.18
CA ASN A 61 6.25 15.63 -7.12
C ASN A 61 5.02 14.72 -6.92
N TYR A 62 4.63 14.59 -5.66
CA TYR A 62 3.59 13.67 -5.22
C TYR A 62 2.51 14.39 -4.43
N GLU A 63 1.26 14.02 -4.68
CA GLU A 63 0.10 14.54 -3.95
C GLU A 63 -0.72 13.38 -3.36
N THR A 64 -0.90 13.36 -2.04
CA THR A 64 -1.77 12.37 -1.39
C THR A 64 -3.22 12.78 -1.59
N LEU A 65 -3.96 11.97 -2.36
CA LEU A 65 -5.38 12.21 -2.66
C LEU A 65 -6.32 11.55 -1.65
N GLY A 66 -5.90 10.44 -1.05
CA GLY A 66 -6.65 9.74 -0.03
C GLY A 66 -5.77 8.83 0.82
N GLU A 67 -6.16 8.61 2.06
CA GLU A 67 -5.43 7.75 2.99
C GLU A 67 -6.35 7.08 4.00
N THR A 68 -5.85 6.05 4.68
CA THR A 68 -6.52 5.51 5.87
C THR A 68 -6.42 6.49 7.03
N ARG A 69 -7.55 6.74 7.71
CA ARG A 69 -7.58 7.57 8.93
C ARG A 69 -7.31 6.78 10.21
N ASP A 70 -7.21 5.46 10.12
CA ASP A 70 -6.95 4.56 11.25
C ASP A 70 -5.92 3.46 10.91
N ASP A 71 -6.31 2.19 10.98
CA ASP A 71 -5.44 1.06 10.66
C ASP A 71 -5.15 1.04 9.16
N ALA A 72 -3.90 0.83 8.77
CA ALA A 72 -3.56 0.51 7.39
C ALA A 72 -4.11 -0.88 7.01
N ALA A 73 -4.26 -1.14 5.71
CA ALA A 73 -4.75 -2.43 5.22
C ALA A 73 -3.89 -3.59 5.72
N GLY A 74 -2.56 -3.47 5.63
CA GLY A 74 -1.64 -4.52 6.10
C GLY A 74 -1.75 -4.78 7.60
N GLU A 75 -1.86 -3.73 8.41
CA GLU A 75 -2.12 -3.83 9.85
C GLU A 75 -3.45 -4.53 10.15
N ALA A 76 -4.50 -4.27 9.36
CA ALA A 76 -5.77 -4.96 9.49
C ALA A 76 -5.64 -6.47 9.19
N PHE A 77 -4.88 -6.86 8.16
CA PHE A 77 -4.55 -8.27 7.91
C PHE A 77 -3.83 -8.91 9.10
N ASP A 78 -2.81 -8.26 9.65
CA ASP A 78 -2.05 -8.79 10.79
C ASP A 78 -2.92 -8.94 12.04
N LYS A 79 -3.79 -7.96 12.32
CA LYS A 79 -4.72 -8.01 13.45
C LYS A 79 -5.78 -9.10 13.30
N VAL A 80 -6.33 -9.30 12.10
CA VAL A 80 -7.30 -10.38 11.82
C VAL A 80 -6.64 -11.75 11.88
N ALA A 81 -5.40 -11.88 11.37
CA ALA A 81 -4.66 -13.14 11.48
C ALA A 81 -4.40 -13.50 12.95
N ARG A 82 -4.03 -12.52 13.78
CA ARG A 82 -3.87 -12.71 15.22
C ARG A 82 -5.18 -13.12 15.90
N LEU A 83 -6.30 -12.49 15.52
CA LEU A 83 -7.63 -12.85 16.04
C LEU A 83 -8.00 -14.31 15.72
N LEU A 84 -7.64 -14.79 14.53
CA LEU A 84 -7.88 -16.16 14.08
C LEU A 84 -6.80 -17.15 14.52
N ASN A 85 -5.86 -16.75 15.38
CA ASN A 85 -4.73 -17.56 15.85
C ASN A 85 -3.81 -18.09 14.73
N LEU A 86 -3.62 -17.30 13.67
CA LEU A 86 -2.86 -17.68 12.46
C LEU A 86 -1.38 -17.24 12.47
N GLY A 87 -0.94 -16.51 13.50
CA GLY A 87 0.43 -16.02 13.64
C GLY A 87 0.72 -14.71 12.90
N TYR A 88 2.01 -14.43 12.67
CA TYR A 88 2.53 -13.21 12.02
C TYR A 88 3.68 -13.57 11.07
N PRO A 89 3.80 -12.95 9.86
CA PRO A 89 2.91 -11.94 9.28
C PRO A 89 1.58 -12.52 8.79
N GLY A 90 0.49 -11.77 8.98
CA GLY A 90 -0.87 -12.23 8.76
C GLY A 90 -1.33 -12.21 7.31
N GLY A 91 -0.85 -11.24 6.52
CA GLY A 91 -1.24 -11.06 5.12
C GLY A 91 -1.12 -12.33 4.26
N PRO A 92 0.07 -12.97 4.17
CA PRO A 92 0.24 -14.19 3.37
C PRO A 92 -0.60 -15.39 3.84
N VAL A 93 -0.81 -15.53 5.16
CA VAL A 93 -1.57 -16.64 5.72
C VAL A 93 -3.06 -16.48 5.43
N ILE A 94 -3.61 -15.27 5.61
CA ILE A 94 -4.98 -14.95 5.21
C ILE A 94 -5.16 -15.16 3.70
N ASP A 95 -4.19 -14.75 2.88
CA ASP A 95 -4.27 -14.92 1.42
C ASP A 95 -4.39 -16.38 1.00
N LYS A 96 -3.59 -17.26 1.61
CA LYS A 96 -3.65 -18.70 1.36
C LYS A 96 -4.98 -19.32 1.81
N LEU A 97 -5.52 -18.90 2.96
CA LEU A 97 -6.77 -19.44 3.49
C LEU A 97 -7.99 -18.93 2.74
N ALA A 98 -7.96 -17.66 2.31
CA ALA A 98 -9.03 -17.05 1.53
C ALA A 98 -9.31 -17.78 0.21
N GLN A 99 -8.29 -18.40 -0.39
CA GLN A 99 -8.44 -19.22 -1.60
C GLN A 99 -9.26 -20.52 -1.38
N GLN A 100 -9.45 -20.92 -0.12
CA GLN A 100 -10.16 -22.14 0.26
C GLN A 100 -11.55 -21.85 0.85
N GLY A 101 -11.89 -20.57 1.05
CA GLY A 101 -13.14 -20.14 1.65
C GLY A 101 -14.08 -19.46 0.66
N ASP A 102 -15.32 -19.27 1.08
CA ASP A 102 -16.31 -18.49 0.34
C ASP A 102 -16.21 -17.00 0.70
N PRO A 103 -15.84 -16.12 -0.26
CA PRO A 103 -15.78 -14.67 -0.02
C PRO A 103 -17.15 -14.02 0.27
N GLN A 104 -18.26 -14.74 0.07
CA GLN A 104 -19.62 -14.28 0.34
C GLN A 104 -20.24 -14.88 1.60
N ALA A 105 -19.52 -15.74 2.33
CA ALA A 105 -20.04 -16.40 3.53
C ALA A 105 -20.49 -15.41 4.61
N PHE A 106 -19.77 -14.29 4.76
CA PHE A 106 -20.07 -13.28 5.78
C PHE A 106 -20.10 -11.87 5.20
N ALA A 107 -21.22 -11.18 5.41
CA ALA A 107 -21.37 -9.78 5.06
C ALA A 107 -20.63 -8.90 6.08
N LEU A 108 -19.46 -8.40 5.70
CA LEU A 108 -18.66 -7.49 6.53
C LEU A 108 -18.79 -6.02 6.04
N PRO A 109 -18.75 -5.05 6.96
CA PRO A 109 -18.95 -3.65 6.60
C PRO A 109 -17.71 -3.03 5.95
N GLU A 110 -17.91 -2.24 4.90
CA GLU A 110 -16.88 -1.33 4.39
C GLU A 110 -16.85 -0.05 5.24
N GLY A 111 -15.69 0.28 5.83
CA GLY A 111 -15.51 1.52 6.59
C GLY A 111 -15.61 2.75 5.67
N LYS A 112 -16.41 3.74 6.09
CA LYS A 112 -16.50 5.07 5.46
C LYS A 112 -16.00 6.12 6.45
N VAL A 113 -15.34 7.15 5.94
CA VAL A 113 -14.80 8.25 6.76
C VAL A 113 -15.71 9.46 6.62
N SER A 114 -16.37 9.84 7.71
CA SER A 114 -17.31 10.98 7.73
C SER A 114 -16.57 12.32 7.67
N LEU A 115 -17.17 13.29 6.97
CA LEU A 115 -16.71 14.69 6.96
C LEU A 115 -17.37 15.48 8.11
N PRO A 116 -16.68 16.47 8.73
CA PRO A 116 -17.25 17.30 9.79
C PRO A 116 -18.53 18.07 9.40
N GLY A 117 -18.73 18.35 8.11
CA GLY A 117 -19.89 19.06 7.56
C GLY A 117 -20.99 18.16 6.99
N GLY A 118 -20.92 16.85 7.21
CA GLY A 118 -21.79 15.87 6.55
C GLY A 118 -21.23 15.36 5.23
N GLY A 119 -21.58 14.13 4.87
CA GLY A 119 -20.99 13.40 3.76
C GLY A 119 -19.76 12.58 4.17
N PHE A 120 -19.05 12.04 3.19
CA PHE A 120 -17.90 11.15 3.40
C PHE A 120 -16.72 11.61 2.56
N HIS A 121 -15.50 11.45 3.10
CA HIS A 121 -14.28 11.56 2.31
C HIS A 121 -14.33 10.50 1.20
N ARG A 122 -14.25 10.94 -0.05
CA ARG A 122 -14.46 10.06 -1.21
C ARG A 122 -13.39 8.98 -1.35
N TYR A 123 -12.14 9.33 -1.04
CA TYR A 123 -10.98 8.46 -1.24
C TYR A 123 -10.41 7.90 0.06
N ASP A 124 -10.77 8.47 1.22
CA ASP A 124 -10.23 8.02 2.50
C ASP A 124 -10.83 6.68 2.96
N GLY A 125 -10.01 5.93 3.69
CA GLY A 125 -10.32 4.60 4.19
C GLY A 125 -10.38 4.52 5.71
N SER A 126 -11.06 3.49 6.18
CA SER A 126 -11.02 3.05 7.58
C SER A 126 -11.15 1.53 7.61
N PHE A 127 -10.23 0.86 8.28
CA PHE A 127 -10.21 -0.59 8.45
C PHE A 127 -10.37 -1.03 9.91
N SER A 128 -10.29 -0.10 10.88
CA SER A 128 -10.50 -0.41 12.29
C SER A 128 -11.92 -0.94 12.59
N GLY A 129 -12.93 -0.39 11.90
CA GLY A 129 -14.32 -0.84 11.99
C GLY A 129 -14.51 -2.25 11.42
N LEU A 130 -13.84 -2.57 10.31
CA LEU A 130 -13.87 -3.90 9.70
C LEU A 130 -13.26 -4.95 10.64
N LYS A 131 -12.09 -4.68 11.23
CA LYS A 131 -11.50 -5.54 12.27
C LYS A 131 -12.48 -5.81 13.42
N THR A 132 -13.16 -4.77 13.89
CA THR A 132 -14.13 -4.88 14.99
C THR A 132 -15.34 -5.73 14.61
N ALA A 133 -15.80 -5.63 13.36
CA ALA A 133 -16.85 -6.49 12.83
C ALA A 133 -16.41 -7.96 12.76
N VAL A 134 -15.18 -8.24 12.32
CA VAL A 134 -14.61 -9.60 12.29
C VAL A 134 -14.48 -10.16 13.71
N LEU A 135 -14.01 -9.36 14.68
CA LEU A 135 -13.97 -9.76 16.10
C LEU A 135 -15.34 -10.18 16.62
N ARG A 136 -16.38 -9.37 16.35
CA ARG A 136 -17.75 -9.68 16.78
C ARG A 136 -18.29 -10.94 16.11
N LEU A 137 -17.99 -11.12 14.83
CA LEU A 137 -18.37 -12.32 14.08
C LEU A 137 -17.73 -13.57 14.72
N VAL A 138 -16.42 -13.56 14.96
CA VAL A 138 -15.71 -14.67 15.59
C VAL A 138 -16.28 -14.98 16.98
N GLN A 139 -16.48 -13.96 17.82
CA GLN A 139 -17.08 -14.14 19.15
C GLN A 139 -18.50 -14.71 19.11
N GLN A 140 -19.29 -14.37 18.08
CA GLN A 140 -20.64 -14.90 17.93
C GLN A 140 -20.58 -16.39 17.54
N LEU A 141 -19.74 -16.75 16.58
CA LEU A 141 -19.55 -18.14 16.13
C LEU A 141 -19.06 -19.05 17.28
N GLU A 142 -18.18 -18.53 18.13
CA GLU A 142 -17.72 -19.25 19.34
C GLU A 142 -18.86 -19.49 20.34
N LYS A 143 -19.72 -18.49 20.56
CA LYS A 143 -20.88 -18.61 21.47
C LYS A 143 -21.92 -19.60 20.95
N ASP A 144 -22.10 -19.66 19.65
CA ASP A 144 -23.04 -20.57 19.00
C ASP A 144 -22.52 -22.04 19.01
N GLY A 145 -21.34 -22.28 19.60
CA GLY A 145 -20.78 -23.62 19.84
C GLY A 145 -20.22 -24.30 18.59
N GLY A 146 -20.14 -23.58 17.46
CA GLY A 146 -19.61 -24.08 16.20
C GLY A 146 -18.10 -23.95 16.10
N GLN A 147 -17.48 -24.79 15.27
CA GLN A 147 -16.11 -24.57 14.84
C GLN A 147 -16.05 -23.34 13.92
N ILE A 148 -15.13 -22.40 14.19
CA ILE A 148 -14.96 -21.21 13.36
C ILE A 148 -14.55 -21.64 11.94
N PRO A 149 -15.31 -21.28 10.89
CA PRO A 149 -14.92 -21.52 9.50
C PRO A 149 -13.85 -20.50 9.10
N VAL A 150 -12.61 -20.74 9.53
CA VAL A 150 -11.49 -19.79 9.39
C VAL A 150 -11.25 -19.37 7.94
N ALA A 151 -11.37 -20.30 6.99
CA ALA A 151 -11.21 -20.01 5.56
C ALA A 151 -12.26 -19.02 5.05
N ASP A 152 -13.53 -19.19 5.42
CA ASP A 152 -14.64 -18.32 5.02
C ASP A 152 -14.54 -16.93 5.65
N VAL A 153 -14.13 -16.86 6.92
CA VAL A 153 -13.85 -15.58 7.59
C VAL A 153 -12.69 -14.85 6.91
N ALA A 154 -11.61 -15.57 6.58
CA ALA A 154 -10.46 -15.01 5.87
C ALA A 154 -10.84 -14.53 4.46
N ALA A 155 -11.62 -15.32 3.72
CA ALA A 155 -12.11 -14.98 2.38
C ALA A 155 -13.03 -13.75 2.39
N SER A 156 -14.02 -13.73 3.27
CA SER A 156 -14.96 -12.61 3.42
C SER A 156 -14.24 -11.32 3.84
N PHE A 157 -13.28 -11.42 4.76
CA PHE A 157 -12.44 -10.28 5.17
C PHE A 157 -11.58 -9.75 4.02
N GLN A 158 -10.83 -10.64 3.35
CA GLN A 158 -9.97 -10.26 2.23
C GLN A 158 -10.77 -9.60 1.10
N ALA A 159 -11.90 -10.20 0.71
CA ALA A 159 -12.77 -9.66 -0.33
C ALA A 159 -13.27 -8.26 0.02
N THR A 160 -13.64 -8.03 1.29
CA THR A 160 -14.08 -6.71 1.77
C THR A 160 -12.97 -5.66 1.69
N VAL A 161 -11.74 -6.00 2.10
CA VAL A 161 -10.58 -5.09 1.97
C VAL A 161 -10.25 -4.82 0.50
N ALA A 162 -10.17 -5.86 -0.33
CA ALA A 162 -9.84 -5.75 -1.75
C ALA A 162 -10.86 -4.90 -2.50
N LYS A 163 -12.16 -5.11 -2.26
CA LYS A 163 -13.25 -4.31 -2.83
C LYS A 163 -13.18 -2.86 -2.39
N ALA A 164 -12.97 -2.62 -1.10
CA ALA A 164 -12.85 -1.27 -0.53
C ALA A 164 -11.70 -0.47 -1.13
N LEU A 165 -10.52 -1.08 -1.30
CA LEU A 165 -9.35 -0.46 -1.93
C LEU A 165 -9.59 -0.22 -3.42
N THR A 166 -10.09 -1.24 -4.12
CA THR A 166 -10.36 -1.20 -5.56
C THR A 166 -11.33 -0.08 -5.91
N LYS A 167 -12.47 0.00 -5.20
CA LYS A 167 -13.48 1.04 -5.42
C LYS A 167 -12.91 2.46 -5.33
N ARG A 168 -12.04 2.70 -4.35
CA ARG A 168 -11.41 4.01 -4.14
C ARG A 168 -10.37 4.31 -5.20
N ALA A 169 -9.52 3.34 -5.54
CA ALA A 169 -8.49 3.50 -6.56
C ALA A 169 -9.08 3.77 -7.94
N ILE A 170 -10.12 3.03 -8.33
CA ILE A 170 -10.84 3.22 -9.60
C ILE A 170 -11.51 4.58 -9.64
N ALA A 171 -12.27 4.95 -8.60
CA ALA A 171 -12.91 6.27 -8.53
C ALA A 171 -11.86 7.38 -8.69
N CYS A 172 -10.80 7.34 -7.87
CA CYS A 172 -9.72 8.31 -7.89
C CYS A 172 -9.04 8.41 -9.26
N ALA A 173 -8.73 7.30 -9.92
CA ALA A 173 -8.14 7.32 -11.25
C ALA A 173 -9.05 8.00 -12.28
N LEU A 174 -10.35 7.67 -12.25
CA LEU A 174 -11.33 8.27 -13.16
C LEU A 174 -11.52 9.77 -12.93
N ASP A 175 -11.63 10.19 -11.66
CA ASP A 175 -11.87 11.58 -11.29
C ASP A 175 -10.70 12.50 -11.68
N TYR A 176 -9.48 11.97 -11.66
CA TYR A 176 -8.26 12.70 -12.04
C TYR A 176 -7.86 12.45 -13.51
N GLY A 177 -8.67 11.72 -14.29
CA GLY A 177 -8.38 11.43 -15.70
C GLY A 177 -7.13 10.59 -15.95
N LEU A 178 -6.72 9.79 -14.96
CA LEU A 178 -5.53 8.95 -15.02
C LEU A 178 -5.84 7.63 -15.71
N LYS A 179 -4.89 7.14 -16.52
CA LYS A 179 -5.05 5.89 -17.29
C LYS A 179 -4.37 4.69 -16.63
N THR A 180 -3.49 4.92 -15.67
CA THR A 180 -2.65 3.89 -15.06
C THR A 180 -2.74 3.96 -13.54
N ILE A 181 -2.87 2.79 -12.92
CA ILE A 181 -2.76 2.57 -11.48
C ILE A 181 -1.56 1.67 -11.22
N ALA A 182 -0.52 2.18 -10.58
CA ALA A 182 0.59 1.39 -10.06
C ALA A 182 0.30 1.00 -8.61
N VAL A 183 0.66 -0.20 -8.18
CA VAL A 183 0.43 -0.67 -6.80
C VAL A 183 1.75 -0.98 -6.12
N GLY A 184 1.99 -0.39 -4.95
CA GLY A 184 3.21 -0.60 -4.16
C GLY A 184 2.90 -1.07 -2.74
N GLY A 185 3.91 -1.60 -2.04
CA GLY A 185 3.78 -2.09 -0.66
C GLY A 185 3.45 -3.58 -0.54
N GLY A 186 3.67 -4.14 0.66
CA GLY A 186 3.58 -5.58 0.89
C GLY A 186 2.21 -6.21 0.62
N VAL A 187 1.11 -5.45 0.80
CA VAL A 187 -0.26 -5.93 0.51
C VAL A 187 -0.50 -6.02 -0.99
N ALA A 188 0.32 -5.37 -1.83
CA ALA A 188 0.29 -5.54 -3.28
C ALA A 188 0.61 -6.99 -3.72
N ALA A 189 1.17 -7.83 -2.84
CA ALA A 189 1.36 -9.25 -3.09
C ALA A 189 0.06 -10.08 -2.96
N ASN A 190 -0.99 -9.52 -2.36
CA ASN A 190 -2.24 -10.22 -2.08
C ASN A 190 -2.98 -10.61 -3.37
N SER A 191 -3.29 -11.90 -3.52
CA SER A 191 -3.92 -12.45 -4.71
C SER A 191 -5.33 -11.92 -4.95
N GLY A 192 -6.14 -11.82 -3.89
CA GLY A 192 -7.49 -11.25 -3.97
C GLY A 192 -7.51 -9.78 -4.40
N LEU A 193 -6.61 -8.95 -3.86
CA LEU A 193 -6.48 -7.55 -4.28
C LEU A 193 -6.10 -7.43 -5.77
N ARG A 194 -5.14 -8.22 -6.23
CA ARG A 194 -4.72 -8.23 -7.64
C ARG A 194 -5.89 -8.52 -8.56
N GLN A 195 -6.61 -9.60 -8.28
CA GLN A 195 -7.76 -10.03 -9.08
C GLN A 195 -8.86 -8.96 -9.10
N HIS A 196 -9.27 -8.44 -7.93
CA HIS A 196 -10.33 -7.43 -7.84
C HIS A 196 -9.98 -6.15 -8.59
N LEU A 197 -8.76 -5.63 -8.37
CA LEU A 197 -8.34 -4.38 -8.98
C LEU A 197 -8.17 -4.51 -10.50
N GLN A 198 -7.62 -5.61 -10.99
CA GLN A 198 -7.50 -5.87 -12.44
C GLN A 198 -8.85 -6.02 -13.12
N ALA A 199 -9.78 -6.77 -12.51
CA ALA A 199 -11.12 -6.94 -13.05
C ALA A 199 -11.84 -5.59 -13.16
N ALA A 200 -11.92 -4.83 -12.06
CA ALA A 200 -12.60 -3.54 -12.05
C ALA A 200 -11.92 -2.51 -12.98
N ALA A 201 -10.59 -2.51 -13.07
CA ALA A 201 -9.88 -1.61 -13.96
C ALA A 201 -10.14 -1.90 -15.44
N SER A 202 -10.30 -3.17 -15.81
CA SER A 202 -10.59 -3.56 -17.19
C SER A 202 -11.92 -3.00 -17.70
N GLU A 203 -12.93 -2.92 -16.84
CA GLU A 203 -14.25 -2.32 -17.15
C GLU A 203 -14.16 -0.82 -17.49
N HIS A 204 -13.09 -0.16 -17.03
CA HIS A 204 -12.85 1.26 -17.19
C HIS A 204 -11.67 1.59 -18.13
N ASN A 205 -11.11 0.60 -18.83
CA ASN A 205 -9.91 0.74 -19.66
C ASN A 205 -8.70 1.33 -18.92
N LEU A 206 -8.58 1.03 -17.62
CA LEU A 206 -7.44 1.43 -16.80
C LEU A 206 -6.36 0.34 -16.83
N ARG A 207 -5.10 0.74 -17.03
CA ARG A 207 -3.95 -0.15 -16.90
C ARG A 207 -3.57 -0.29 -15.43
N VAL A 208 -3.51 -1.52 -14.92
CA VAL A 208 -3.05 -1.77 -13.54
C VAL A 208 -1.70 -2.47 -13.56
N LEU A 209 -0.73 -1.90 -12.85
CA LEU A 209 0.62 -2.41 -12.76
C LEU A 209 0.91 -2.85 -11.33
N PHE A 210 1.30 -4.11 -11.20
CA PHE A 210 1.81 -4.65 -9.97
C PHE A 210 3.27 -5.04 -10.17
N PRO A 211 4.18 -4.66 -9.27
CA PRO A 211 5.54 -5.18 -9.32
C PRO A 211 5.51 -6.71 -9.09
N PRO A 212 6.55 -7.42 -9.58
CA PRO A 212 6.80 -8.81 -9.21
C PRO A 212 6.77 -8.99 -7.69
N LEU A 213 6.28 -10.13 -7.21
CA LEU A 213 6.08 -10.37 -5.77
C LEU A 213 7.33 -10.10 -4.92
N LYS A 214 8.53 -10.43 -5.44
CA LYS A 214 9.83 -10.17 -4.80
C LYS A 214 10.14 -8.68 -4.57
N PHE A 215 9.42 -7.78 -5.24
CA PHE A 215 9.59 -6.33 -5.14
C PHE A 215 8.42 -5.64 -4.43
N CYS A 216 7.36 -6.35 -4.05
CA CYS A 216 6.24 -5.78 -3.30
C CYS A 216 6.62 -5.44 -1.84
N THR A 217 7.44 -6.28 -1.22
CA THR A 217 7.93 -6.05 0.15
C THR A 217 9.18 -5.16 0.15
N ASP A 218 9.53 -4.62 1.31
CA ASP A 218 10.71 -3.79 1.49
C ASP A 218 11.98 -4.44 0.93
N ASN A 219 12.63 -3.76 -0.01
CA ASN A 219 13.85 -4.22 -0.64
C ASN A 219 14.73 -3.04 -1.06
N ALA A 220 16.05 -3.27 -1.18
CA ALA A 220 16.98 -2.21 -1.56
C ALA A 220 16.91 -1.82 -3.04
N ALA A 221 16.37 -2.69 -3.92
CA ALA A 221 16.29 -2.42 -5.35
C ALA A 221 15.32 -1.25 -5.65
N MET A 222 14.20 -1.17 -4.93
CA MET A 222 13.23 -0.09 -5.08
C MET A 222 13.81 1.26 -4.65
N ILE A 223 14.66 1.26 -3.61
CA ILE A 223 15.38 2.43 -3.12
C ILE A 223 16.44 2.88 -4.15
N ALA A 224 17.19 1.93 -4.70
CA ALA A 224 18.17 2.20 -5.74
C ALA A 224 17.52 2.74 -7.02
N CYS A 225 16.34 2.23 -7.38
CA CYS A 225 15.58 2.69 -8.55
C CYS A 225 15.14 4.15 -8.39
N ALA A 226 14.53 4.51 -7.25
CA ALA A 226 14.19 5.89 -6.93
C ALA A 226 15.42 6.81 -6.93
N ALA A 227 16.50 6.40 -6.25
CA ALA A 227 17.76 7.15 -6.23
C ALA A 227 18.33 7.35 -7.64
N SER A 228 18.24 6.36 -8.53
CA SER A 228 18.74 6.46 -9.90
C SER A 228 17.99 7.51 -10.71
N ASP A 229 16.66 7.60 -10.60
CA ASP A 229 15.88 8.64 -11.29
C ASP A 229 16.24 10.03 -10.73
N HIS A 230 16.28 10.17 -9.40
CA HIS A 230 16.70 11.42 -8.77
C HIS A 230 18.12 11.85 -9.19
N PHE A 231 19.07 10.92 -9.20
CA PHE A 231 20.45 11.21 -9.59
C PHE A 231 20.54 11.61 -11.07
N SER A 232 19.76 10.99 -11.95
CA SER A 232 19.71 11.36 -13.37
C SER A 232 19.23 12.80 -13.61
N ARG A 233 18.49 13.36 -12.64
CA ARG A 233 18.01 14.75 -12.63
C ARG A 233 18.95 15.71 -11.90
N GLY A 234 20.12 15.24 -11.48
CA GLY A 234 21.14 16.03 -10.78
C GLY A 234 20.91 16.20 -9.28
N HIS A 235 19.95 15.47 -8.70
CA HIS A 235 19.72 15.53 -7.26
C HIS A 235 20.81 14.77 -6.50
N VAL A 236 21.27 15.37 -5.40
CA VAL A 236 22.22 14.77 -4.45
C VAL A 236 21.86 15.22 -3.05
N SER A 237 22.08 14.36 -2.05
CA SER A 237 21.81 14.69 -0.65
C SER A 237 23.09 15.15 0.06
N PRO A 238 22.99 16.11 0.99
CA PRO A 238 24.13 16.49 1.79
C PRO A 238 24.49 15.35 2.76
N LEU A 239 25.80 15.19 3.05
CA LEU A 239 26.26 14.21 4.03
C LEU A 239 25.80 14.55 5.47
N THR A 240 25.27 15.75 5.70
CA THR A 240 24.65 16.18 6.96
C THR A 240 23.22 15.66 7.14
N LEU A 241 22.58 15.11 6.09
CA LEU A 241 21.18 14.66 6.12
C LEU A 241 20.88 13.71 7.29
N GLY A 242 19.90 14.03 8.12
CA GLY A 242 19.47 13.18 9.24
C GLY A 242 18.58 12.02 8.82
N VAL A 243 18.24 11.14 9.78
CA VAL A 243 17.10 10.23 9.61
C VAL A 243 15.85 10.96 10.07
N GLU A 244 14.83 11.00 9.23
CA GLU A 244 13.50 11.47 9.61
C GLU A 244 12.54 10.29 9.68
N SER A 245 11.98 10.04 10.87
CA SER A 245 10.99 8.96 11.07
C SER A 245 9.63 9.29 10.47
N ARG A 246 9.35 10.58 10.26
CA ARG A 246 8.12 11.10 9.68
C ARG A 246 8.45 12.24 8.73
N LEU A 247 8.61 11.90 7.46
CA LEU A 247 8.69 12.86 6.37
C LEU A 247 7.42 12.70 5.53
N SER A 248 6.77 13.80 5.17
CA SER A 248 5.64 13.75 4.24
C SER A 248 6.16 13.44 2.84
N LEU A 249 5.45 12.60 2.09
CA LEU A 249 5.82 12.29 0.71
C LEU A 249 5.85 13.54 -0.19
N SER A 250 4.98 14.53 0.08
CA SER A 250 4.99 15.83 -0.60
C SER A 250 6.24 16.69 -0.31
N GLN A 251 7.05 16.29 0.66
CA GLN A 251 8.27 16.99 1.09
C GLN A 251 9.54 16.21 0.73
N VAL A 252 9.44 15.18 -0.11
CA VAL A 252 10.58 14.34 -0.55
C VAL A 252 11.77 15.16 -1.05
N MET A 253 11.51 16.29 -1.71
CA MET A 253 12.58 17.15 -2.25
C MET A 253 13.46 17.80 -1.18
N LYS A 254 13.03 17.83 0.10
CA LYS A 254 13.88 18.26 1.22
C LYS A 254 15.13 17.40 1.38
N LEU A 255 15.10 16.14 0.94
CA LEU A 255 16.24 15.22 1.01
C LEU A 255 17.44 15.67 0.16
N TYR A 256 17.21 16.56 -0.82
CA TYR A 256 18.21 16.99 -1.79
C TYR A 256 18.55 18.49 -1.68
N GLN A 257 17.99 19.17 -0.68
CA GLN A 257 18.32 20.57 -0.39
C GLN A 257 19.60 20.64 0.46
N ALA A 258 20.47 21.59 0.14
CA ALA A 258 21.73 21.82 0.83
C ALA A 258 21.55 22.62 2.13
#